data_AF-A0A9E1Y5X6-F1
#
_entry.id   AF-A0A9E1Y5X6-F1
#
_cell.length_a   1.000
_cell.length_b   1.000
_cell.length_c   1.000
_cell.angle_alpha   90.00
_cell.angle_beta   90.00
_cell.angle_gamma   90.00
#
_symmetry.space_group_name_H-M   'P 1'
#
loop_
_entity.id
_entity.type
_entity.pdbx_description
1 polymer ?
#
loop_
_entity_poly.entity_id
_entity_poly.type
_entity_poly.pdbx_seq_one_letter_code
_entity_poly.pdbx_strand_id
1 'polypeptide(L)'
;MKNRKFVEIIGIVSVVGSLVFVGLEIKQNTTAVRGATQQAVSSQVAEMYRIGAENERIASLIGKALQDISKTDISESDYVSLWMYQMMGFRRIENIYLQYKNGLLTKDAFSRIGMGIYRTKIVREIWEERRGDFEPGFAEFFEELRDQ
;
A
#
# COMPACT_ATOMS: atom_id res chain seq x y z
N MET A 1 -3.50 -19.64 58.29
CA MET A 1 -2.63 -18.60 57.68
C MET A 1 -1.71 -19.10 56.58
N LYS A 2 -1.04 -20.27 56.71
CA LYS A 2 -0.09 -20.81 55.71
C LYS A 2 -0.72 -21.07 54.33
N ASN A 3 -1.94 -21.61 54.29
CA ASN A 3 -2.67 -21.92 53.05
C ASN A 3 -3.11 -20.67 52.27
N ARG A 4 -3.40 -19.56 52.97
CA ARG A 4 -3.81 -18.30 52.32
C ARG A 4 -2.66 -17.70 51.50
N LYS A 5 -1.45 -17.67 52.07
CA LYS A 5 -0.24 -17.20 51.38
C LYS A 5 0.09 -18.06 50.15
N PHE A 6 -0.13 -19.36 50.24
CA PHE A 6 0.10 -20.27 49.12
C PHE A 6 -0.88 -20.00 47.96
N VAL A 7 -2.17 -19.82 48.26
CA VAL A 7 -3.18 -19.46 47.26
C VAL A 7 -2.90 -18.07 46.67
N GLU A 8 -2.49 -17.09 47.48
CA GLU A 8 -2.08 -15.76 47.01
C GLU A 8 -0.90 -15.83 46.02
N ILE A 9 0.13 -16.64 46.31
CA ILE A 9 1.28 -16.83 45.41
C ILE A 9 0.84 -17.47 44.09
N ILE A 10 0.00 -18.51 44.13
CA ILE A 10 -0.54 -19.14 42.91
C ILE A 10 -1.37 -18.15 42.09
N GLY A 11 -2.16 -17.32 42.76
CA GLY A 11 -2.95 -16.27 42.11
C GLY A 11 -2.05 -15.27 41.37
N ILE A 12 -1.02 -14.77 42.04
CA ILE A 12 -0.05 -13.83 41.42
C ILE A 12 0.67 -14.48 40.24
N VAL A 13 1.17 -15.72 40.40
CA VAL A 13 1.85 -16.45 39.31
C VAL A 13 0.91 -16.69 38.14
N SER A 14 -0.35 -17.03 38.40
CA SER A 14 -1.38 -17.20 37.37
C SER A 14 -1.64 -15.90 36.61
N VAL A 15 -1.77 -14.77 37.31
CA VAL A 15 -1.95 -13.45 36.67
C VAL A 15 -0.75 -13.07 35.82
N VAL A 16 0.47 -13.24 36.33
CA VAL A 16 1.70 -12.97 35.58
C VAL A 16 1.80 -13.89 34.36
N GLY A 17 1.50 -15.18 34.52
CA GLY A 17 1.48 -16.15 33.43
C GLY A 17 0.47 -15.78 32.33
N SER A 18 -0.73 -15.36 32.71
CA SER A 18 -1.75 -14.87 31.79
C SER A 18 -1.31 -13.62 31.03
N LEU A 19 -0.65 -12.66 31.69
CA LEU A 19 -0.12 -11.46 31.04
C LEU A 19 0.99 -11.79 30.02
N VAL A 20 1.88 -12.74 30.35
CA VAL A 20 2.90 -13.22 29.41
C VAL A 20 2.25 -13.89 28.20
N PHE A 21 1.25 -14.75 28.44
CA PHE A 21 0.50 -15.41 27.38
C PHE A 21 -0.17 -14.39 26.44
N VAL A 22 -0.89 -13.39 26.98
CA VAL A 22 -1.50 -12.31 26.21
C VAL A 22 -0.45 -11.53 25.40
N GLY A 23 0.71 -11.23 25.98
CA GLY A 23 1.80 -10.57 25.28
C GLY A 23 2.31 -11.38 24.07
N LEU A 24 2.39 -12.71 24.20
CA LEU A 24 2.75 -13.61 23.10
C LEU A 24 1.68 -13.65 22.02
N GLU A 25 0.40 -13.72 22.38
CA GLU A 25 -0.72 -13.69 21.44
C GLU A 25 -0.75 -12.38 20.64
N ILE A 26 -0.55 -11.22 21.31
CA ILE A 26 -0.49 -9.91 20.63
C ILE A 26 0.68 -9.88 19.64
N LYS A 27 1.84 -10.42 20.00
CA LYS A 27 3.01 -10.50 19.10
C LYS A 27 2.74 -11.38 17.88
N GLN A 28 2.10 -12.54 18.08
CA GLN A 28 1.73 -13.43 16.98
C GLN A 28 0.69 -12.79 16.07
N ASN A 29 -0.34 -12.17 16.64
CA ASN A 29 -1.36 -11.43 15.90
C ASN A 29 -0.74 -10.31 15.06
N THR A 30 0.13 -9.49 15.66
CA THR A 30 0.85 -8.43 14.94
C THR A 30 1.65 -8.97 13.75
N THR A 31 2.29 -10.13 13.92
CA THR A 31 3.06 -10.78 12.84
C THR A 31 2.14 -11.28 11.72
N ALA A 32 1.02 -11.90 12.08
CA ALA A 32 0.02 -12.37 11.12
C ALA A 32 -0.60 -11.20 10.32
N VAL A 33 -0.95 -10.10 10.99
CA VAL A 33 -1.47 -8.88 10.34
C VAL A 33 -0.45 -8.31 9.37
N ARG A 34 0.83 -8.19 9.75
CA ARG A 34 1.89 -7.76 8.82
C ARG A 34 1.98 -8.65 7.57
N GLY A 35 1.95 -9.97 7.76
CA GLY A 35 1.95 -10.93 6.65
C GLY A 35 0.74 -10.77 5.72
N ALA A 36 -0.46 -10.65 6.29
CA ALA A 36 -1.69 -10.43 5.53
C ALA A 36 -1.65 -9.12 4.73
N THR A 37 -1.07 -8.06 5.31
CA THR A 37 -1.00 -6.77 4.63
C THR A 37 0.02 -6.76 3.50
N GLN A 38 1.15 -7.45 3.67
CA GLN A 38 2.11 -7.69 2.58
C GLN A 38 1.50 -8.50 1.43
N GLN A 39 0.67 -9.50 1.76
CA GLN A 39 -0.07 -10.27 0.77
C GLN A 39 -1.07 -9.40 0.01
N ALA A 40 -1.82 -8.53 0.71
CA ALA A 40 -2.78 -7.63 0.07
C ALA A 40 -2.12 -6.67 -0.94
N VAL A 41 -0.99 -6.07 -0.58
CA VAL A 41 -0.20 -5.22 -1.49
C VAL A 41 0.28 -6.02 -2.71
N SER A 42 0.73 -7.26 -2.50
CA SER A 42 1.19 -8.14 -3.58
C SER A 42 0.04 -8.53 -4.52
N SER A 43 -1.14 -8.83 -3.97
CA SER A 43 -2.35 -9.14 -4.76
C SER A 43 -2.81 -7.95 -5.61
N GLN A 44 -2.74 -6.71 -5.08
CA GLN A 44 -3.06 -5.51 -5.86
C GLN A 44 -2.13 -5.34 -7.08
N VAL A 45 -0.83 -5.63 -6.92
CA VAL A 45 0.12 -5.62 -8.03
C VAL A 45 -0.19 -6.69 -9.06
N ALA A 46 -0.44 -7.92 -8.60
CA ALA A 46 -0.77 -9.04 -9.48
C ALA A 46 -2.02 -8.72 -10.32
N GLU A 47 -3.03 -8.09 -9.72
CA GLU A 47 -4.23 -7.66 -10.42
C GLU A 47 -3.96 -6.59 -11.48
N MET A 48 -3.13 -5.58 -11.16
CA MET A 48 -2.72 -4.58 -12.15
C MET A 48 -1.98 -5.21 -13.34
N TYR A 49 -1.11 -6.20 -13.10
CA TYR A 49 -0.44 -6.94 -14.17
C TYR A 49 -1.39 -7.82 -14.96
N ARG A 50 -2.34 -8.49 -14.30
CA ARG A 50 -3.37 -9.29 -14.96
C ARG A 50 -4.21 -8.43 -15.91
N ILE A 51 -4.67 -7.26 -15.46
CA ILE A 51 -5.41 -6.32 -16.31
C ILE A 51 -4.56 -5.89 -17.51
N GLY A 52 -3.29 -5.55 -17.30
CA GLY A 52 -2.38 -5.19 -18.39
C GLY A 52 -2.10 -6.34 -19.36
N ALA A 53 -2.09 -7.59 -18.90
CA ALA A 53 -1.84 -8.77 -19.73
C ALA A 53 -3.07 -9.25 -20.50
N GLU A 54 -4.26 -9.12 -19.91
CA GLU A 54 -5.52 -9.66 -20.47
C GLU A 54 -6.34 -8.62 -21.23
N ASN A 55 -6.05 -7.32 -21.08
CA ASN A 55 -6.76 -6.24 -21.75
C ASN A 55 -5.83 -5.52 -22.73
N GLU A 56 -5.92 -5.87 -24.02
CA GLU A 56 -5.09 -5.32 -25.10
C GLU A 56 -5.17 -3.79 -25.17
N ARG A 57 -6.35 -3.21 -24.92
CA ARG A 57 -6.53 -1.76 -24.92
C ARG A 57 -5.74 -1.10 -23.79
N ILE A 58 -5.80 -1.64 -22.56
CA ILE A 58 -4.99 -1.13 -21.45
C ILE A 58 -3.50 -1.35 -21.72
N ALA A 59 -3.10 -2.50 -22.24
CA ALA A 59 -1.71 -2.78 -22.63
C ALA A 59 -1.17 -1.73 -23.60
N SER A 60 -1.96 -1.40 -24.64
CA SER A 60 -1.64 -0.35 -25.62
C SER A 60 -1.50 1.02 -24.96
N LEU A 61 -2.42 1.38 -24.06
CA LEU A 61 -2.38 2.67 -23.35
C LEU A 61 -1.17 2.78 -22.40
N ILE A 62 -0.81 1.71 -21.70
CA ILE A 62 0.43 1.66 -20.90
C ILE A 62 1.65 1.83 -21.80
N GLY A 63 1.69 1.13 -22.93
CA GLY A 63 2.78 1.26 -23.90
C GLY A 63 2.93 2.69 -24.44
N LYS A 64 1.82 3.34 -24.80
CA LYS A 64 1.81 4.75 -25.21
C LYS A 64 2.24 5.68 -24.08
N ALA A 65 1.75 5.49 -22.86
CA ALA A 65 2.14 6.31 -21.70
C ALA A 65 3.65 6.28 -21.47
N LEU A 66 4.30 5.12 -21.64
CA LEU A 66 5.75 4.96 -21.56
C LEU A 66 6.52 5.66 -22.71
N GLN A 67 5.85 6.04 -23.79
CA GLN A 67 6.39 6.87 -24.88
C GLN A 67 6.18 8.37 -24.65
N ASP A 68 5.81 8.75 -23.42
CA ASP A 68 5.67 10.15 -22.97
C ASP A 68 4.59 10.96 -23.69
N ILE A 69 3.49 10.30 -24.06
CA ILE A 69 2.30 10.97 -24.59
C ILE A 69 1.65 11.92 -23.57
N SER A 70 0.77 12.78 -24.07
CA SER A 70 -0.11 13.70 -23.36
C SER A 70 -1.56 13.22 -23.41
N LYS A 71 -2.42 13.73 -22.52
CA LYS A 71 -3.88 13.58 -22.57
C LYS A 71 -4.48 13.91 -23.94
N THR A 72 -3.90 14.88 -24.65
CA THR A 72 -4.36 15.31 -25.98
C THR A 72 -4.07 14.31 -27.10
N ASP A 73 -3.20 13.32 -26.85
CA ASP A 73 -2.74 12.37 -27.88
C ASP A 73 -3.61 11.10 -27.94
N ILE A 74 -4.58 10.98 -27.03
CA ILE A 74 -5.49 9.84 -26.95
C ILE A 74 -6.95 10.32 -26.90
N SER A 75 -7.87 9.40 -27.19
CA SER A 75 -9.30 9.70 -27.08
C SER A 75 -9.70 9.94 -25.61
N GLU A 76 -10.81 10.65 -25.40
CA GLU A 76 -11.34 10.87 -24.05
C GLU A 76 -11.65 9.54 -23.34
N SER A 77 -12.22 8.55 -24.04
CA SER A 77 -12.51 7.24 -23.46
C SER A 77 -11.24 6.49 -23.07
N ASP A 78 -10.16 6.61 -23.84
CA ASP A 78 -8.84 6.06 -23.54
C ASP A 78 -8.22 6.74 -22.34
N TYR A 79 -8.30 8.08 -22.28
CA TYR A 79 -7.90 8.83 -21.10
C TYR A 79 -8.66 8.36 -19.87
N VAL A 80 -9.97 8.16 -19.98
CA VAL A 80 -10.81 7.65 -18.89
C VAL A 80 -10.31 6.31 -18.37
N SER A 81 -9.99 5.40 -19.29
CA SER A 81 -9.55 4.05 -18.94
C SER A 81 -8.14 4.05 -18.34
N LEU A 82 -7.25 4.87 -18.89
CA LEU A 82 -5.90 5.02 -18.37
C LEU A 82 -5.90 5.66 -16.97
N TRP A 83 -6.65 6.74 -16.74
CA TRP A 83 -6.66 7.35 -15.41
C TRP A 83 -7.27 6.44 -14.35
N MET A 84 -8.32 5.67 -14.68
CA MET A 84 -8.87 4.67 -13.75
C MET A 84 -7.84 3.60 -13.39
N TYR A 85 -7.08 3.12 -14.38
CA TYR A 85 -6.00 2.18 -14.16
C TYR A 85 -4.89 2.79 -13.28
N GLN A 86 -4.48 4.02 -13.54
CA GLN A 86 -3.45 4.71 -12.74
C GLN A 86 -3.92 5.00 -11.31
N MET A 87 -5.21 5.27 -11.10
CA MET A 87 -5.77 5.42 -9.76
C MET A 87 -5.64 4.17 -8.90
N MET A 88 -5.71 2.97 -9.49
CA MET A 88 -5.36 1.73 -8.77
C MET A 88 -3.91 1.78 -8.27
N GLY A 89 -3.00 2.25 -9.13
CA GLY A 89 -1.60 2.45 -8.79
C GLY A 89 -1.38 3.47 -7.67
N PHE A 90 -2.00 4.65 -7.75
CA PHE A 90 -1.88 5.68 -6.72
C PHE A 90 -2.43 5.19 -5.36
N ARG A 91 -3.61 4.54 -5.35
CA ARG A 91 -4.22 3.98 -4.13
C ARG A 91 -3.37 2.88 -3.51
N ARG A 92 -2.67 2.09 -4.34
CA ARG A 92 -1.69 1.12 -3.84
C ARG A 92 -0.52 1.82 -3.14
N ILE A 93 0.04 2.88 -3.71
CA ILE A 93 1.15 3.61 -3.08
C ILE A 93 0.69 4.29 -1.79
N GLU A 94 -0.53 4.85 -1.77
CA GLU A 94 -1.16 5.39 -0.57
C GLU A 94 -1.29 4.32 0.53
N ASN A 95 -1.71 3.10 0.17
CA ASN A 95 -1.77 2.01 1.12
C ASN A 95 -0.39 1.67 1.72
N ILE A 96 0.66 1.62 0.89
CA ILE A 96 2.03 1.39 1.36
C ILE A 96 2.48 2.53 2.28
N TYR A 97 2.17 3.79 1.92
CA TYR A 97 2.46 4.96 2.74
C TYR A 97 1.79 4.91 4.11
N LEU A 98 0.50 4.60 4.18
CA LEU A 98 -0.24 4.47 5.43
C LEU A 98 0.31 3.35 6.32
N GLN A 99 0.70 2.22 5.73
CA GLN A 99 1.32 1.13 6.47
C GLN A 99 2.73 1.45 6.97
N TYR A 100 3.51 2.20 6.20
CA TYR A 100 4.80 2.72 6.62
C TYR A 100 4.64 3.69 7.80
N LYS A 101 3.70 4.64 7.70
CA LYS A 101 3.37 5.59 8.77
C LYS A 101 2.95 4.90 10.07
N ASN A 102 2.27 3.76 9.96
CA ASN A 102 1.84 2.94 11.11
C ASN A 102 2.92 1.97 11.63
N GLY A 103 4.14 1.97 11.08
CA GLY A 103 5.25 1.10 11.51
C GLY A 103 5.06 -0.39 11.18
N LEU A 104 4.17 -0.70 10.23
CA LEU A 104 3.96 -2.06 9.72
C LEU A 104 4.95 -2.38 8.59
N LEU A 105 5.22 -1.41 7.74
CA LEU A 105 6.21 -1.51 6.65
C LEU A 105 7.40 -0.60 6.91
N THR A 106 8.53 -0.95 6.30
CA THR A 106 9.78 -0.19 6.31
C THR A 106 9.95 0.58 5.00
N LYS A 107 10.86 1.57 4.98
CA LYS A 107 11.04 2.48 3.81
C LYS A 107 11.46 1.75 2.53
N ASP A 108 12.06 0.56 2.62
CA ASP A 108 12.39 -0.27 1.47
C ASP A 108 11.14 -0.72 0.68
N ALA A 109 9.95 -0.70 1.27
CA ALA A 109 8.70 -1.02 0.58
C ALA A 109 8.48 -0.12 -0.67
N PHE A 110 8.96 1.12 -0.63
CA PHE A 110 8.81 2.06 -1.75
C PHE A 110 9.75 1.75 -2.94
N SER A 111 10.86 1.06 -2.70
CA SER A 111 11.80 0.67 -3.78
C SER A 111 11.18 -0.28 -4.81
N ARG A 112 10.09 -0.96 -4.44
CA ARG A 112 9.40 -1.97 -5.25
C ARG A 112 8.19 -1.43 -6.02
N ILE A 113 7.98 -0.11 -6.02
CA ILE A 113 6.83 0.50 -6.70
C ILE A 113 7.03 0.54 -8.22
N GLY A 114 8.26 0.78 -8.67
CA GLY A 114 8.54 1.04 -10.10
C GLY A 114 8.04 2.41 -10.52
N MET A 115 8.82 3.47 -10.24
CA MET A 115 8.38 4.86 -10.44
C MET A 115 8.29 5.31 -11.91
N GLY A 116 8.77 4.51 -12.86
CA GLY A 116 8.90 4.90 -14.27
C GLY A 116 7.60 5.39 -14.89
N ILE A 117 6.51 4.63 -14.76
CA ILE A 117 5.21 5.01 -15.33
C ILE A 117 4.65 6.30 -14.70
N TYR A 118 4.86 6.50 -13.41
CA TYR A 118 4.38 7.66 -12.66
C TYR A 118 5.12 8.96 -13.01
N ARG A 119 6.26 8.87 -13.69
CA ARG A 119 7.06 10.02 -14.14
C ARG A 119 6.70 10.48 -15.55
N THR A 120 5.95 9.68 -16.30
CA THR A 120 5.51 10.00 -17.66
C THR A 120 4.57 11.19 -17.67
N LYS A 121 4.58 11.96 -18.76
CA LYS A 121 3.80 13.18 -18.92
C LYS A 121 2.31 12.98 -18.65
N ILE A 122 1.66 12.04 -19.34
CA ILE A 122 0.23 11.78 -19.14
C ILE A 122 -0.14 11.36 -17.72
N VAL A 123 0.73 10.62 -17.02
CA VAL A 123 0.45 10.20 -15.63
C VAL A 123 0.65 11.34 -14.64
N ARG A 124 1.55 12.28 -14.92
CA ARG A 124 1.63 13.55 -14.18
C ARG A 124 0.39 14.40 -14.41
N GLU A 125 -0.11 14.50 -15.63
CA GLU A 125 -1.37 15.22 -15.93
C GLU A 125 -2.55 14.60 -15.16
N ILE A 126 -2.65 13.27 -15.14
CA ILE A 126 -3.65 12.57 -14.33
C ILE A 126 -3.47 12.91 -12.84
N TRP A 127 -2.24 12.91 -12.34
CA TRP A 127 -1.96 13.25 -10.94
C TRP A 127 -2.42 14.68 -10.62
N GLU A 128 -2.09 15.68 -11.44
CA GLU A 128 -2.50 17.07 -11.17
C GLU A 128 -4.03 17.22 -11.15
N GLU A 129 -4.75 16.49 -11.99
CA GLU A 129 -6.22 16.48 -11.99
C GLU A 129 -6.83 15.77 -10.77
N ARG A 130 -6.10 14.82 -10.15
CA ARG A 130 -6.64 13.88 -9.16
C ARG A 130 -6.00 13.95 -7.78
N ARG A 131 -4.91 14.71 -7.60
CA ARG A 131 -4.20 14.86 -6.32
C ARG A 131 -5.11 15.28 -5.17
N GLY A 132 -6.19 16.01 -5.47
CA GLY A 132 -7.22 16.41 -4.49
C GLY A 132 -8.04 15.25 -3.91
N ASP A 133 -8.03 14.07 -4.53
CA ASP A 133 -8.72 12.86 -4.03
C ASP A 133 -7.93 12.14 -2.92
N PHE A 134 -6.77 12.68 -2.54
CA PHE A 134 -5.84 12.12 -1.56
C PHE A 134 -5.59 13.05 -0.38
N GLU A 135 -5.14 12.47 0.74
CA GLU A 135 -4.71 13.24 1.91
C GLU A 135 -3.47 14.09 1.58
N PRO A 136 -3.40 15.36 2.01
CA PRO A 136 -2.28 16.25 1.68
C PRO A 136 -0.91 15.66 2.01
N GLY A 137 -0.76 15.01 3.17
CA GLY A 137 0.50 14.38 3.55
C GLY A 137 0.92 13.22 2.64
N PHE A 138 -0.04 12.48 2.07
CA PHE A 138 0.28 11.49 1.04
C PHE A 138 0.68 12.16 -0.28
N ALA A 139 -0.02 13.22 -0.68
CA ALA A 139 0.25 13.91 -1.94
C ALA A 139 1.68 14.47 -1.96
N GLU A 140 2.09 15.16 -0.89
CA GLU A 140 3.46 15.67 -0.72
C GLU A 140 4.49 14.52 -0.76
N PHE A 141 4.25 13.46 0.01
CA PHE A 141 5.13 12.28 0.02
C PHE A 141 5.28 11.63 -1.36
N PHE A 142 4.17 11.49 -2.10
CA PHE A 142 4.18 10.88 -3.42
C PHE A 142 4.96 11.73 -4.43
N GLU A 143 4.80 13.05 -4.40
CA GLU A 143 5.55 13.98 -5.24
C GLU A 143 7.06 13.90 -4.95
N GLU A 144 7.45 13.92 -3.68
CA GLU A 144 8.84 13.74 -3.25
C GLU A 144 9.42 12.40 -3.70
N LEU A 145 8.62 11.32 -3.67
CA LEU A 145 9.05 10.00 -4.12
C LEU A 145 9.16 9.92 -5.65
N ARG A 146 8.23 10.55 -6.36
CA ARG A 146 8.16 10.57 -7.83
C ARG A 146 9.30 11.36 -8.43
N ASP A 147 9.69 12.47 -7.82
CA ASP A 147 10.58 13.46 -8.42
C ASP A 147 12.07 13.29 -8.04
N GLN A 148 12.44 12.16 -7.40
CA GLN A 148 13.84 11.74 -7.16
C GLN A 148 14.55 11.28 -8.43
#